data_AF-A0A7V8W1N3-F1
#
_entry.id   AF-A0A7V8W1N3-F1
#
_cell.length_a   1.000
_cell.length_b   1.000
_cell.length_c   1.000
_cell.angle_alpha   90.00
_cell.angle_beta   90.00
_cell.angle_gamma   90.00
#
_symmetry.space_group_name_H-M   'P 1'
#
loop_
_entity.id
_entity.type
_entity.pdbx_description
1 polymer ?
#
loop_
_entity_poly.entity_id
_entity_poly.type
_entity_poly.pdbx_seq_one_letter_code
_entity_poly.pdbx_strand_id
1 'polypeptide(L)'
;TYDWRVDILSKQFDKKYIKELLKTHRDKAIDDVLMDQGIFSGVGNKIRNEALYRAGIHPLSLTGRIPAAKITKLINEVVAYAKFFYDQLENKGVNDSFQVYHQEYAEDGSEVTMMILPKSKRKVFFSEHRQKLFV
;
A
#
# COMPACT_ATOMS: atom_id res chain seq x y z
N THR A 1 -15.01 -0.64 20.45
CA THR A 1 -15.83 -0.77 19.22
C THR A 1 -14.91 -0.75 18.03
N TYR A 2 -15.12 -1.64 17.05
CA TYR A 2 -14.32 -1.68 15.82
C TYR A 2 -14.67 -0.49 14.91
N ASP A 3 -13.67 0.21 14.37
CA ASP A 3 -13.89 1.34 13.45
C ASP A 3 -13.97 0.83 12.00
N TRP A 4 -15.20 0.64 11.51
CA TRP A 4 -15.45 0.16 10.16
C TRP A 4 -15.02 1.12 9.05
N ARG A 5 -14.65 2.37 9.38
CA ARG A 5 -14.19 3.38 8.41
C ARG A 5 -12.76 3.15 7.94
N VAL A 6 -11.98 2.36 8.69
CA VAL A 6 -10.57 2.03 8.38
C VAL A 6 -10.40 0.64 7.76
N ASP A 7 -11.47 -0.14 7.67
CA ASP A 7 -11.47 -1.48 7.11
C ASP A 7 -11.56 -1.45 5.58
N ILE A 8 -10.52 -1.92 4.89
CA ILE A 8 -10.38 -1.80 3.43
C ILE A 8 -11.42 -2.61 2.63
N LEU A 9 -12.11 -3.57 3.25
CA LEU A 9 -13.15 -4.38 2.62
C LEU A 9 -14.56 -3.94 3.04
N SER A 10 -14.68 -3.12 4.08
CA SER A 10 -15.94 -2.60 4.58
C SER A 10 -16.64 -1.66 3.59
N LYS A 11 -17.97 -1.75 3.53
CA LYS A 11 -18.82 -0.77 2.83
C LYS A 11 -18.77 0.62 3.48
N GLN A 12 -18.34 0.70 4.74
CA GLN A 12 -18.20 1.93 5.50
C GLN A 12 -16.81 2.57 5.38
N PHE A 13 -15.89 1.98 4.62
CA PHE A 13 -14.54 2.53 4.42
C PHE A 13 -14.61 3.98 3.93
N ASP A 14 -14.01 4.89 4.70
CA ASP A 14 -14.13 6.33 4.45
C ASP A 14 -12.78 6.92 4.01
N LYS A 15 -12.65 7.13 2.70
CA LYS A 15 -11.45 7.72 2.09
C LYS A 15 -11.14 9.12 2.62
N LYS A 16 -12.15 9.90 2.99
CA LYS A 16 -11.96 11.25 3.56
C LYS A 16 -11.41 11.12 4.98
N TYR A 17 -11.98 10.24 5.79
CA TYR A 17 -11.47 9.96 7.13
C TYR A 17 -10.01 9.46 7.11
N ILE A 18 -9.67 8.55 6.19
CA ILE A 18 -8.28 8.11 6.00
C ILE A 18 -7.36 9.29 5.69
N LYS A 19 -7.74 10.19 4.77
CA LYS A 19 -6.92 11.38 4.47
C LYS A 19 -6.68 12.25 5.70
N GLU A 20 -7.67 12.40 6.59
CA GLU A 20 -7.48 13.14 7.84
C GLU A 20 -6.51 12.40 8.79
N LEU A 21 -6.59 11.08 8.91
CA LEU A 21 -5.62 10.28 9.67
C LEU A 21 -4.20 10.40 9.11
N LEU A 22 -4.03 10.44 7.79
CA LEU A 22 -2.71 10.62 7.17
C LEU A 22 -2.09 11.99 7.53
N LYS A 23 -2.90 13.03 7.74
CA LYS A 23 -2.41 14.34 8.18
C LYS A 23 -1.87 14.35 9.61
N THR A 24 -2.24 13.38 10.45
CA THR A 24 -1.65 13.23 11.79
C THR A 24 -0.38 12.38 11.79
N HIS A 25 -0.01 11.82 10.63
CA HIS A 25 1.10 10.89 10.42
C HIS A 25 2.16 11.39 9.43
N ARG A 26 2.23 12.71 9.22
CA ARG A 26 3.03 13.34 8.14
C ARG A 26 4.50 12.96 8.16
N ASP A 27 5.08 12.80 9.34
CA ASP A 27 6.52 12.54 9.53
C ASP A 27 6.86 11.05 9.52
N LYS A 28 5.87 10.16 9.34
CA LYS A 28 6.08 8.72 9.21
C LYS A 28 6.22 8.33 7.73
N ALA A 29 7.06 7.32 7.47
CA ALA A 29 7.12 6.67 6.17
C ALA A 29 5.76 6.04 5.81
N ILE A 30 5.37 6.12 4.54
CA ILE A 30 4.07 5.65 4.08
C ILE A 30 3.90 4.13 4.25
N ASP A 31 4.97 3.34 4.15
CA ASP A 31 4.92 1.89 4.44
C ASP A 31 4.46 1.61 5.87
N ASP A 32 5.04 2.31 6.86
CA ASP A 32 4.68 2.17 8.27
C ASP A 32 3.20 2.53 8.50
N VAL A 33 2.71 3.56 7.81
CA VAL A 33 1.32 4.03 7.91
C VAL A 33 0.34 3.05 7.28
N LEU A 34 0.68 2.46 6.13
CA LEU A 34 -0.16 1.44 5.49
C LEU A 34 -0.27 0.15 6.32
N MET A 35 0.74 -0.14 7.15
CA MET A 35 0.73 -1.31 8.03
C MET A 35 0.08 -1.07 9.39
N ASP A 36 -0.32 0.16 9.69
CA ASP A 36 -1.02 0.51 10.92
C ASP A 36 -2.50 0.07 10.83
N GLN A 37 -2.87 -0.95 11.61
CA GLN A 37 -4.24 -1.49 11.61
C GLN A 37 -5.28 -0.50 12.16
N GLY A 38 -4.86 0.57 12.84
CA GLY A 38 -5.73 1.67 13.25
C GLY A 38 -6.03 2.66 12.12
N ILE A 39 -5.32 2.58 10.98
CA ILE A 39 -5.48 3.45 9.81
C ILE A 39 -5.96 2.65 8.60
N PHE A 40 -5.40 1.47 8.37
CA PHE A 40 -5.76 0.57 7.30
C PHE A 40 -5.90 -0.87 7.82
N SER A 41 -7.05 -1.16 8.43
CA SER A 41 -7.36 -2.52 8.88
C SER A 41 -7.47 -3.45 7.68
N GLY A 42 -6.78 -4.59 7.75
CA GLY A 42 -6.74 -5.60 6.69
C GLY A 42 -5.60 -5.45 5.69
N VAL A 43 -4.81 -4.36 5.74
CA VAL A 43 -3.63 -4.24 4.86
C VAL A 43 -2.47 -5.09 5.39
N GLY A 44 -1.92 -5.92 4.51
CA GLY A 44 -0.71 -6.72 4.75
C GLY A 44 0.37 -6.50 3.69
N ASN A 45 1.45 -7.28 3.75
CA ASN A 45 2.63 -7.11 2.89
C ASN A 45 2.31 -7.14 1.38
N LYS A 46 1.42 -8.05 0.95
CA LYS A 46 1.05 -8.18 -0.47
C LYS A 46 0.34 -6.91 -0.96
N ILE A 47 -0.74 -6.52 -0.26
CA ILE A 47 -1.55 -5.36 -0.62
C ILE A 47 -0.74 -4.07 -0.58
N ARG A 48 0.09 -3.85 0.45
CA ARG A 48 0.87 -2.61 0.55
C ARG A 48 1.87 -2.46 -0.60
N ASN A 49 2.58 -3.54 -0.97
CA ASN A 49 3.61 -3.47 -2.00
C ASN A 49 2.98 -3.18 -3.35
N GLU A 50 1.89 -3.89 -3.66
CA GLU A 50 1.15 -3.72 -4.91
C GLU A 50 0.48 -2.35 -5.01
N ALA A 51 -0.13 -1.86 -3.93
CA ALA A 51 -0.74 -0.54 -3.92
C ALA A 51 0.29 0.59 -4.06
N LEU A 52 1.44 0.51 -3.38
CA LEU A 52 2.52 1.49 -3.50
C LEU A 52 3.11 1.51 -4.91
N TYR A 53 3.33 0.34 -5.51
CA TYR A 53 3.81 0.21 -6.87
C TYR A 53 2.83 0.82 -7.89
N ARG A 54 1.54 0.47 -7.80
CA ARG A 54 0.49 1.02 -8.69
C ARG A 54 0.32 2.53 -8.51
N ALA A 55 0.47 3.03 -7.29
CA ALA A 55 0.47 4.47 -7.02
C ALA A 55 1.76 5.18 -7.49
N GLY A 56 2.84 4.43 -7.74
CA GLY A 56 4.16 4.97 -8.09
C GLY A 56 4.73 5.81 -6.95
N ILE A 57 4.68 5.28 -5.72
CA ILE A 57 5.16 5.92 -4.49
C ILE A 57 6.17 4.99 -3.84
N HIS A 58 7.35 5.51 -3.53
CA HIS A 58 8.39 4.74 -2.86
C HIS A 58 7.99 4.45 -1.39
N PRO A 59 8.22 3.24 -0.84
CA PRO A 59 7.79 2.87 0.51
C PRO A 59 8.37 3.77 1.62
N LEU A 60 9.58 4.30 1.44
CA LEU A 60 10.22 5.24 2.37
C LEU A 60 9.74 6.70 2.25
N SER A 61 8.76 6.99 1.40
CA SER A 61 8.25 8.36 1.26
C SER A 61 7.61 8.84 2.55
N LEU A 62 7.91 10.05 2.99
CA LEU A 62 7.26 10.69 4.12
C LEU A 62 5.81 11.02 3.75
N THR A 63 4.87 10.59 4.59
CA THR A 63 3.43 10.70 4.31
C THR A 63 3.00 12.13 4.00
N GLY A 64 3.55 13.11 4.71
CA GLY A 64 3.25 14.53 4.53
C GLY A 64 3.88 15.18 3.29
N ARG A 65 4.82 14.49 2.63
CA ARG A 65 5.53 14.97 1.43
C ARG A 65 4.91 14.44 0.13
N ILE A 66 4.03 13.45 0.22
CA ILE A 66 3.36 12.86 -0.93
C ILE A 66 2.29 13.84 -1.46
N PRO A 67 2.27 14.16 -2.77
CA PRO A 67 1.23 15.00 -3.36
C PRO A 67 -0.18 14.47 -3.11
N ALA A 68 -1.16 15.35 -2.88
CA ALA A 68 -2.53 14.95 -2.56
C ALA A 68 -3.19 14.07 -3.63
N ALA A 69 -2.85 14.30 -4.91
CA ALA A 69 -3.30 13.44 -6.02
C ALA A 69 -2.75 12.01 -5.90
N LYS A 70 -1.48 11.86 -5.51
CA LYS A 70 -0.82 10.57 -5.27
C LYS A 70 -1.37 9.86 -4.04
N ILE A 71 -1.65 10.58 -2.95
CA ILE A 71 -2.36 10.02 -1.77
C ILE A 71 -3.75 9.49 -2.17
N THR A 72 -4.50 10.27 -2.95
CA THR A 72 -5.82 9.84 -3.43
C THR A 72 -5.71 8.58 -4.29
N LYS A 73 -4.73 8.53 -5.18
CA LYS A 73 -4.44 7.33 -5.97
C LYS A 73 -4.10 6.14 -5.07
N LEU A 74 -3.18 6.31 -4.12
CA LEU A 74 -2.78 5.23 -3.20
C LEU A 74 -3.96 4.64 -2.44
N ILE A 75 -4.83 5.46 -1.85
CA ILE A 75 -6.01 4.98 -1.12
C ILE A 75 -6.94 4.19 -2.05
N ASN A 76 -7.11 4.63 -3.30
CA ASN A 76 -7.90 3.90 -4.29
C ASN A 76 -7.26 2.54 -4.63
N GLU A 77 -5.94 2.50 -4.86
CA GLU A 77 -5.21 1.27 -5.18
C GLU A 77 -5.24 0.28 -4.02
N VAL A 78 -5.14 0.74 -2.76
CA VAL A 78 -5.26 -0.13 -1.57
C VAL A 78 -6.59 -0.87 -1.58
N VAL A 79 -7.71 -0.14 -1.73
CA VAL A 79 -9.05 -0.74 -1.71
C VAL A 79 -9.32 -1.59 -2.95
N ALA A 80 -8.94 -1.09 -4.13
CA ALA A 80 -9.16 -1.80 -5.39
C ALA A 80 -8.38 -3.11 -5.44
N TYR A 81 -7.08 -3.07 -5.10
CA TYR A 81 -6.24 -4.26 -5.08
C TYR A 81 -6.66 -5.23 -3.96
N ALA A 82 -7.06 -4.75 -2.78
CA ALA A 82 -7.59 -5.63 -1.74
C ALA A 82 -8.81 -6.41 -2.22
N LYS A 83 -9.80 -5.72 -2.83
CA LYS A 83 -10.99 -6.38 -3.37
C LYS A 83 -10.64 -7.42 -4.44
N PHE A 84 -9.80 -7.06 -5.40
CA PHE A 84 -9.30 -8.00 -6.41
C PHE A 84 -8.58 -9.19 -5.76
N PHE A 85 -7.76 -8.94 -4.75
CA PHE A 85 -6.98 -9.97 -4.09
C PHE A 85 -7.87 -11.01 -3.41
N TYR A 86 -8.86 -10.57 -2.65
CA TYR A 86 -9.78 -11.46 -1.95
C TYR A 86 -10.79 -12.14 -2.88
N ASP A 87 -11.28 -11.45 -3.91
CA ASP A 87 -12.15 -12.06 -4.93
C ASP A 87 -11.44 -13.23 -5.66
N GLN A 88 -10.16 -13.06 -5.99
CA GLN A 88 -9.37 -14.14 -6.60
C GLN A 88 -9.15 -15.30 -5.62
N LEU A 89 -8.94 -15.03 -4.33
CA LEU A 89 -8.84 -16.08 -3.32
C LEU A 89 -10.15 -16.84 -3.15
N GLU A 90 -11.29 -16.16 -3.16
CA GLU A 90 -12.61 -16.78 -3.02
C GLU A 90 -12.96 -17.62 -4.25
N ASN A 91 -12.74 -17.09 -5.46
CA ASN A 91 -13.14 -17.76 -6.70
C ASN A 91 -12.13 -18.82 -7.19
N LYS A 92 -10.84 -18.68 -6.88
CA LYS A 92 -9.77 -19.56 -7.41
C LYS A 92 -8.96 -20.28 -6.33
N GLY A 93 -9.11 -19.91 -5.06
CA GLY A 93 -8.31 -20.45 -3.95
C GLY A 93 -6.86 -19.94 -3.91
N VAL A 94 -6.43 -19.15 -4.90
CA VAL A 94 -5.05 -18.67 -5.01
C VAL A 94 -5.01 -17.28 -5.67
N ASN A 95 -4.01 -16.49 -5.27
CA ASN A 95 -3.60 -15.29 -5.98
C ASN A 95 -2.08 -15.27 -6.09
N ASP A 96 -1.59 -15.41 -7.32
CA ASP A 96 -0.19 -15.49 -7.73
C ASP A 96 0.22 -14.34 -8.67
N SER A 97 -0.73 -13.49 -9.08
CA SER A 97 -0.52 -12.44 -10.08
C SER A 97 -0.04 -11.13 -9.44
N PHE A 98 1.22 -11.12 -9.00
CA PHE A 98 1.88 -9.95 -8.39
C PHE A 98 2.74 -9.18 -9.39
N GLN A 99 2.79 -7.85 -9.24
CA GLN A 99 3.68 -6.98 -10.02
C GLN A 99 5.07 -6.90 -9.41
N VAL A 100 5.13 -6.79 -8.08
CA VAL A 100 6.39 -6.57 -7.36
C VAL A 100 6.58 -7.54 -6.20
N TYR A 101 5.50 -8.04 -5.59
CA TYR A 101 5.65 -8.92 -4.44
C TYR A 101 6.32 -10.24 -4.84
N HIS A 102 7.53 -10.48 -4.30
CA HIS A 102 8.36 -11.66 -4.60
C HIS A 102 8.68 -11.83 -6.11
N GLN A 103 8.73 -10.73 -6.86
CA GLN A 103 9.16 -10.72 -8.25
C GLN A 103 10.60 -10.20 -8.36
N GLU A 104 11.33 -10.62 -9.40
CA GLU A 104 12.63 -10.06 -9.77
C GLU A 104 12.47 -8.86 -10.71
N TYR A 105 11.46 -8.90 -11.58
CA TYR A 105 11.13 -7.87 -12.55
C TYR A 105 9.64 -7.58 -12.52
N ALA A 106 9.26 -6.33 -12.72
CA ALA A 106 7.87 -5.94 -12.87
C ALA A 106 7.39 -6.12 -14.32
N GLU A 107 6.08 -5.95 -14.59
CA GLU A 107 5.50 -6.13 -15.94
C GLU A 107 6.11 -5.24 -17.02
N ASP A 108 6.63 -4.06 -16.65
CA ASP A 108 7.30 -3.14 -17.57
C ASP A 108 8.79 -3.47 -17.80
N GLY A 109 9.26 -4.59 -17.24
CA GLY A 109 10.65 -5.04 -17.31
C GLY A 109 11.60 -4.35 -16.33
N SER A 110 11.12 -3.42 -15.50
CA SER A 110 11.96 -2.79 -14.48
C SER A 110 12.32 -3.76 -13.35
N GLU A 111 13.55 -3.65 -12.84
CA GLU A 111 14.01 -4.45 -11.71
C GLU A 111 13.23 -4.14 -10.43
N VAL A 112 12.93 -5.20 -9.67
CA VAL A 112 12.31 -5.11 -8.35
C VAL A 112 13.38 -5.23 -7.28
N THR A 113 13.49 -4.19 -6.47
CA THR A 113 14.34 -4.16 -5.29
C THR A 113 13.59 -4.71 -4.08
N MET A 114 14.27 -5.58 -3.33
CA MET A 114 13.82 -6.04 -2.03
C MET A 114 14.70 -5.42 -0.95
N MET A 115 14.07 -4.79 0.05
CA MET A 115 14.77 -4.33 1.24
C MET A 115 14.08 -4.80 2.53
N ILE A 116 14.84 -4.86 3.61
CA ILE A 116 14.30 -5.10 4.96
C ILE A 116 14.23 -3.76 5.68
N LEU A 117 13.02 -3.37 6.09
CA LEU A 117 12.82 -2.09 6.78
C LEU A 117 13.47 -2.12 8.17
N PRO A 118 14.26 -1.09 8.54
CA PRO A 118 15.09 -1.14 9.74
C PRO A 118 14.27 -1.24 11.02
N LYS A 119 13.10 -0.57 11.06
CA LYS A 119 12.21 -0.51 12.22
C LYS A 119 11.32 -1.74 12.36
N SER A 120 10.59 -2.09 11.29
CA SER A 120 9.58 -3.16 11.33
C SER A 120 10.17 -4.55 11.04
N LYS A 121 11.40 -4.62 10.50
CA LYS A 121 12.04 -5.84 9.98
C LYS A 121 11.24 -6.56 8.89
N ARG A 122 10.24 -5.90 8.31
CA ARG A 122 9.42 -6.45 7.22
C ARG A 122 10.15 -6.27 5.90
N LYS A 123 10.02 -7.27 5.01
CA LYS A 123 10.48 -7.17 3.62
C LYS A 123 9.52 -6.30 2.82
N VAL A 124 10.04 -5.35 2.06
CA VAL A 124 9.27 -4.56 1.10
C VAL A 124 9.88 -4.72 -0.28
N PHE A 125 9.02 -4.80 -1.29
CA PHE A 125 9.37 -4.99 -2.69
C PHE A 125 8.85 -3.81 -3.48
N PHE A 126 9.71 -3.19 -4.29
CA PHE A 126 9.41 -1.96 -5.01
C PHE A 126 10.34 -1.78 -6.22
N SER A 127 9.99 -0.91 -7.16
CA SER A 127 10.81 -0.58 -8.34
C SER A 127 11.31 0.86 -8.24
N GLU A 128 12.63 1.05 -8.18
CA GLU A 128 13.28 2.38 -8.17
C GLU A 128 12.99 3.18 -9.45
N HIS A 129 12.72 2.48 -10.56
CA HIS A 129 12.38 3.10 -11.82
C HIS A 129 10.97 3.73 -11.80
N ARG A 130 10.00 3.07 -11.16
CA ARG A 130 8.58 3.47 -11.22
C ARG A 130 8.10 4.23 -9.98
N GLN A 131 8.71 4.00 -8.83
CA GLN A 131 8.26 4.54 -7.54
C GLN A 131 9.13 5.72 -7.11
N LYS A 132 8.54 6.92 -7.12
CA LYS A 132 9.23 8.15 -6.70
C LYS A 132 9.27 8.27 -5.17
N LEU A 133 10.45 8.63 -4.65
CA LEU A 133 10.64 9.00 -3.25
C LEU A 133 10.23 10.46 -2.99
N PHE A 134 9.45 10.68 -1.93
CA PHE A 134 9.06 12.00 -1.44
C PHE A 134 9.57 12.19 -0.01
N VAL A 135 10.55 13.08 0.19
CA VAL A 135 11.19 13.40 1.48
C VAL A 135 11.15 14.90 1.77
#